data_AF-A0A4R3J5K7-F1
#
_entry.id   AF-A0A4R3J5K7-F1
#
_cell.length_a   1.000
_cell.length_b   1.000
_cell.length_c   1.000
_cell.angle_alpha   90.00
_cell.angle_beta   90.00
_cell.angle_gamma   90.00
#
_symmetry.space_group_name_H-M   'P 1'
#
loop_
_entity.id
_entity.type
_entity.pdbx_description
1 polymer ?
#
loop_
_entity_poly.entity_id
_entity_poly.type
_entity_poly.pdbx_seq_one_letter_code
_entity_poly.pdbx_strand_id
1 'polypeptide(L)'
;MDDADSGKLKPVGNFDNPSVMGPAGTVHMNLHDLALYLQAHLQGARGLDNILKAKTYATLHSPKPGTRQWLLGRNGYGYGWVFKQDLWGGDGPVIWHNGSNGAWYAIVEIRPKIDTGLILATNAGSEKIMNDVDAALEDLLAFSRRGPK
;
A
#
# COMPACT_ATOMS: atom_id res chain seq x y z
N MET A 1 -22.75 -4.92 -4.94
CA MET A 1 -21.59 -4.57 -5.76
C MET A 1 -22.01 -3.42 -6.62
N ASP A 2 -21.35 -2.28 -6.44
CA ASP A 2 -21.83 -0.97 -6.90
C ASP A 2 -22.07 -0.90 -8.41
N ASP A 3 -23.11 -0.15 -8.77
CA ASP A 3 -23.20 0.51 -10.06
C ASP A 3 -22.29 1.75 -9.96
N ALA A 4 -20.98 1.52 -10.13
CA ALA A 4 -19.94 2.54 -9.98
C ALA A 4 -20.14 3.75 -10.92
N ASP A 5 -20.95 3.58 -11.97
CA ASP A 5 -21.31 4.61 -12.94
C ASP A 5 -22.45 5.51 -12.44
N SER A 6 -23.26 5.06 -11.49
CA SER A 6 -24.37 5.84 -10.92
C SER A 6 -23.94 6.88 -9.87
N GLY A 7 -22.68 6.82 -9.39
CA GLY A 7 -22.17 7.67 -8.32
C GLY A 7 -22.77 7.41 -6.93
N LYS A 8 -23.59 6.35 -6.76
CA LYS A 8 -24.25 6.02 -5.48
C LYS A 8 -23.59 4.80 -4.83
N LEU A 9 -22.89 5.03 -3.72
CA LEU A 9 -22.38 3.96 -2.86
C LEU A 9 -23.54 3.24 -2.17
N LYS A 10 -23.56 1.90 -2.24
CA LYS A 10 -24.52 1.08 -1.50
C LYS A 10 -23.83 0.37 -0.34
N PRO A 11 -24.41 0.39 0.88
CA PRO A 11 -23.92 -0.42 1.96
C PRO A 11 -23.89 -1.89 1.55
N VAL A 12 -22.71 -2.48 1.59
CA VAL A 12 -22.52 -3.92 1.58
C VAL A 12 -22.71 -4.40 3.02
N GLY A 13 -23.49 -5.46 3.21
CA GLY A 13 -23.76 -6.03 4.54
C GLY A 13 -22.51 -6.63 5.19
N ASN A 14 -22.68 -7.66 6.03
CA ASN A 14 -21.53 -8.38 6.57
C ASN A 14 -20.83 -9.19 5.46
N PHE A 15 -19.93 -8.54 4.75
CA PHE A 15 -19.21 -9.07 3.60
C PHE A 15 -17.71 -9.05 3.89
N ASP A 16 -17.07 -10.21 3.69
CA ASP A 16 -15.63 -10.34 3.69
C ASP A 16 -15.22 -11.48 2.76
N ASN A 17 -13.92 -11.62 2.52
CA ASN A 17 -13.36 -12.74 1.78
C ASN A 17 -13.63 -14.08 2.50
N PRO A 18 -13.71 -15.20 1.76
CA PRO A 18 -13.86 -16.53 2.36
C PRO A 18 -12.71 -16.85 3.34
N SER A 19 -12.96 -17.68 4.36
CA SER A 19 -11.95 -18.02 5.38
C SER A 19 -10.65 -18.62 4.83
N VAL A 20 -10.70 -19.32 3.69
CA VAL A 20 -9.51 -19.83 2.99
C VAL A 20 -8.56 -18.72 2.52
N MET A 21 -9.06 -17.50 2.33
CA MET A 21 -8.29 -16.30 2.02
C MET A 21 -7.72 -15.61 3.26
N GLY A 22 -7.82 -16.26 4.44
CA GLY A 22 -7.30 -15.84 5.73
C GLY A 22 -6.05 -14.94 5.66
N PRO A 23 -4.89 -15.50 5.25
CA PRO A 23 -3.62 -14.80 5.21
C PRO A 23 -3.50 -13.75 4.09
N ALA A 24 -4.39 -13.76 3.11
CA ALA A 24 -4.30 -12.91 1.92
C ALA A 24 -5.18 -11.66 1.99
N GLY A 25 -6.30 -11.69 2.74
CA GLY A 25 -7.28 -10.61 2.64
C GLY A 25 -8.39 -10.60 3.68
N THR A 26 -8.15 -11.11 4.89
CA THR A 26 -9.14 -11.05 5.99
C THR A 26 -8.57 -10.42 7.27
N VAL A 27 -7.44 -9.72 7.18
CA VAL A 27 -6.86 -9.01 8.32
C VAL A 27 -7.63 -7.71 8.53
N HIS A 28 -8.09 -7.48 9.76
CA HIS A 28 -8.78 -6.26 10.18
C HIS A 28 -7.97 -5.53 11.25
N MET A 29 -7.80 -4.21 11.10
CA MET A 29 -7.19 -3.34 12.10
C MET A 29 -7.62 -1.89 11.89
N ASN A 30 -7.45 -1.06 12.92
CA ASN A 30 -7.65 0.38 12.78
C ASN A 30 -6.44 1.04 12.08
N LEU A 31 -6.61 2.29 11.63
CA LEU A 31 -5.54 3.04 10.94
C LEU A 31 -4.32 3.31 11.84
N HIS A 32 -4.50 3.43 13.16
CA HIS A 32 -3.41 3.67 14.08
C HIS A 32 -2.46 2.46 14.16
N ASP A 33 -3.00 1.25 14.28
CA ASP A 33 -2.20 0.02 14.33
C ASP A 33 -1.55 -0.27 12.98
N LEU A 34 -2.25 0.02 11.88
CA LEU A 34 -1.67 -0.03 10.53
C LEU A 34 -0.50 0.96 10.38
N ALA A 35 -0.62 2.17 10.96
CA ALA A 35 0.46 3.15 10.97
C ALA A 35 1.67 2.71 11.80
N LEU A 36 1.46 2.06 12.95
CA LEU A 36 2.54 1.46 13.74
C LEU A 36 3.26 0.34 12.97
N TYR A 37 2.51 -0.52 12.29
CA TYR A 37 3.07 -1.54 11.40
C TYR A 37 3.91 -0.89 10.30
N LEU A 38 3.38 0.13 9.63
CA LEU A 38 4.07 0.82 8.54
C LEU A 38 5.33 1.56 9.04
N GLN A 39 5.29 2.16 10.22
CA GLN A 39 6.43 2.80 10.86
C GLN A 39 7.55 1.80 11.15
N ALA A 40 7.23 0.60 11.65
CA ALA A 40 8.22 -0.44 11.87
C ALA A 40 8.91 -0.86 10.57
N HIS A 41 8.14 -0.98 9.47
CA HIS A 41 8.71 -1.26 8.15
C HIS A 41 9.56 -0.10 7.61
N LEU A 42 9.14 1.15 7.79
CA LEU A 42 9.92 2.34 7.38
C LEU A 42 11.26 2.41 8.11
N GLN A 43 11.26 2.26 9.43
CA GLN A 43 12.48 2.21 10.25
C GLN A 43 13.40 1.08 9.79
N GLY A 44 12.84 -0.11 9.57
CA GLY A 44 13.55 -1.28 9.08
C GLY A 44 14.21 -1.06 7.72
N ALA A 45 13.48 -0.48 6.77
CA ALA A 45 13.98 -0.13 5.44
C ALA A 45 15.10 0.93 5.48
N ARG A 46 15.14 1.74 6.55
CA ARG A 46 16.20 2.72 6.83
C ARG A 46 17.38 2.15 7.61
N GLY A 47 17.39 0.84 7.87
CA GLY A 47 18.51 0.15 8.52
C GLY A 47 18.44 0.09 10.04
N LEU A 48 17.28 0.38 10.64
CA LEU A 48 17.09 0.33 12.09
C LEU A 48 16.53 -1.02 12.55
N ASP A 49 17.10 -1.56 13.63
CA ASP A 49 16.53 -2.70 14.33
C ASP A 49 15.31 -2.27 15.15
N ASN A 50 14.25 -3.10 15.15
CA ASN A 50 13.07 -2.92 15.99
C ASN A 50 12.45 -4.29 16.34
N ILE A 51 11.17 -4.53 16.02
CA ILE A 51 10.52 -5.85 16.11
C ILE A 51 11.21 -6.91 15.25
N LEU A 52 11.91 -6.51 14.18
CA LEU A 52 12.79 -7.37 13.39
C LEU A 52 14.17 -6.72 13.25
N LYS A 53 15.15 -7.50 12.78
CA LYS A 53 16.46 -6.98 12.40
C LYS A 53 16.38 -6.20 11.09
N ALA A 54 17.17 -5.14 10.95
CA ALA A 54 17.29 -4.38 9.71
C ALA A 54 17.57 -5.27 8.48
N LYS A 55 18.41 -6.30 8.65
CA LYS A 55 18.70 -7.29 7.59
C LYS A 55 17.47 -8.11 7.15
N THR A 56 16.53 -8.35 8.07
CA THR A 56 15.28 -9.05 7.77
C THR A 56 14.38 -8.15 6.94
N TYR A 57 14.29 -6.86 7.27
CA TYR A 57 13.60 -5.89 6.42
C TYR A 57 14.24 -5.78 5.06
N ALA A 58 15.56 -5.70 4.96
CA ALA A 58 16.25 -5.70 3.66
C ALA A 58 15.86 -6.93 2.80
N THR A 59 15.65 -8.09 3.41
CA THR A 59 15.19 -9.31 2.71
C THR A 59 13.72 -9.21 2.29
N LEU A 60 12.83 -8.75 3.18
CA LEU A 60 11.41 -8.52 2.87
C LEU A 60 11.24 -7.46 1.78
N HIS A 61 12.11 -6.46 1.82
CA HIS A 61 12.14 -5.28 0.96
C HIS A 61 13.06 -5.45 -0.26
N SER A 62 13.29 -6.69 -0.69
CA SER A 62 14.03 -7.00 -1.92
C SER A 62 13.16 -7.75 -2.93
N PRO A 63 13.23 -7.41 -4.22
CA PRO A 63 12.61 -8.20 -5.28
C PRO A 63 13.13 -9.63 -5.25
N LYS A 64 12.24 -10.63 -5.30
CA LYS A 64 12.67 -12.02 -5.39
C LYS A 64 13.02 -12.37 -6.83
N PRO A 65 14.23 -12.91 -7.12
CA PRO A 65 14.59 -13.38 -8.47
C PRO A 65 13.54 -14.34 -9.02
N GLY A 66 13.18 -14.20 -10.30
CA GLY A 66 12.20 -15.06 -10.97
C GLY A 66 10.73 -14.80 -10.61
N THR A 67 10.42 -13.77 -9.82
CA THR A 67 9.05 -13.24 -9.77
C THR A 67 8.68 -12.67 -11.14
N ARG A 68 7.36 -12.60 -11.44
CA ARG A 68 6.82 -12.23 -12.76
C ARG A 68 7.08 -10.75 -13.09
N GLN A 69 8.35 -10.39 -13.21
CA GLN A 69 8.83 -9.04 -13.46
C GLN A 69 8.27 -8.50 -14.78
N TRP A 70 8.05 -9.37 -15.76
CA TRP A 70 7.34 -9.06 -17.01
C TRP A 70 5.89 -8.58 -16.84
N LEU A 71 5.16 -9.04 -15.80
CA LEU A 71 3.81 -8.57 -15.47
C LEU A 71 3.81 -7.25 -14.69
N LEU A 72 4.95 -6.89 -14.08
CA LEU A 72 5.09 -5.73 -13.22
C LEU A 72 6.01 -4.65 -13.84
N GLY A 73 6.52 -4.85 -15.06
CA GLY A 73 7.43 -3.92 -15.73
C GLY A 73 8.78 -3.78 -15.00
N ARG A 74 9.24 -2.54 -14.78
CA ARG A 74 10.45 -2.25 -13.99
C ARG A 74 10.27 -2.47 -12.48
N ASN A 75 9.11 -2.97 -12.05
CA ASN A 75 8.80 -3.15 -10.65
C ASN A 75 9.23 -4.54 -10.18
N GLY A 76 9.61 -4.63 -8.91
CA GLY A 76 9.88 -5.89 -8.23
C GLY A 76 8.70 -6.31 -7.37
N TYR A 77 8.61 -7.60 -7.05
CA TYR A 77 7.75 -8.10 -5.98
C TYR A 77 8.52 -9.05 -5.08
N GLY A 78 8.27 -8.97 -3.78
CA GLY A 78 8.92 -9.81 -2.78
C GLY A 78 8.13 -9.80 -1.48
N TYR A 79 7.83 -10.99 -0.95
CA TYR A 79 7.26 -11.18 0.38
C TYR A 79 6.07 -10.27 0.74
N GLY A 80 5.15 -10.01 -0.22
CA GLY A 80 3.99 -9.16 0.04
C GLY A 80 4.24 -7.66 -0.19
N TRP A 81 5.33 -7.27 -0.86
CA TRP A 81 5.67 -5.88 -1.16
C TRP A 81 6.02 -5.70 -2.63
N VAL A 82 5.56 -4.59 -3.20
CA VAL A 82 5.92 -4.11 -4.54
C VAL A 82 7.01 -3.05 -4.43
N PHE A 83 8.00 -3.11 -5.32
CA PHE A 83 9.11 -2.18 -5.41
C PHE A 83 9.02 -1.40 -6.69
N LYS A 84 9.03 -0.07 -6.62
CA LYS A 84 9.08 0.78 -7.81
C LYS A 84 9.96 2.00 -7.52
N GLN A 85 10.87 2.30 -8.44
CA GLN A 85 11.80 3.43 -8.27
C GLN A 85 11.09 4.79 -8.31
N ASP A 86 10.06 4.94 -9.16
CA ASP A 86 9.47 6.26 -9.47
C ASP A 86 7.93 6.25 -9.38
N LEU A 87 7.34 5.51 -8.44
CA LEU A 87 5.88 5.44 -8.33
C LEU A 87 5.28 6.75 -7.80
N TRP A 88 4.19 7.20 -8.43
CA TRP A 88 3.40 8.39 -8.03
C TRP A 88 4.26 9.67 -7.84
N GLY A 89 5.40 9.72 -8.56
CA GLY A 89 6.41 10.77 -8.48
C GLY A 89 7.30 10.71 -7.23
N GLY A 90 8.54 11.17 -7.32
CA GLY A 90 9.44 11.35 -6.18
C GLY A 90 10.84 10.79 -6.32
N ASP A 91 11.62 11.00 -5.27
CA ASP A 91 13.04 10.69 -5.22
C ASP A 91 13.27 9.36 -4.50
N GLY A 92 13.51 8.29 -5.26
CA GLY A 92 14.01 7.02 -4.74
C GLY A 92 12.93 5.96 -4.44
N PRO A 93 13.36 4.79 -3.94
CA PRO A 93 12.55 3.58 -3.94
C PRO A 93 11.27 3.75 -3.12
N VAL A 94 10.16 3.39 -3.74
CA VAL A 94 8.84 3.26 -3.13
C VAL A 94 8.60 1.77 -2.87
N ILE A 95 8.27 1.46 -1.63
CA ILE A 95 7.91 0.10 -1.20
C ILE A 95 6.45 0.17 -0.77
N TRP A 96 5.58 -0.55 -1.46
CA TRP A 96 4.14 -0.37 -1.31
C TRP A 96 3.38 -1.68 -1.51
N HIS A 97 2.13 -1.69 -1.08
CA HIS A 97 1.17 -2.74 -1.41
C HIS A 97 -0.25 -2.18 -1.28
N ASN A 98 -1.20 -2.80 -1.98
CA ASN A 98 -2.62 -2.50 -1.84
C ASN A 98 -3.44 -3.77 -1.59
N GLY A 99 -4.70 -3.61 -1.22
CA GLY A 99 -5.61 -4.72 -0.99
C GLY A 99 -7.05 -4.30 -1.24
N SER A 100 -7.83 -5.19 -1.84
CA SER A 100 -9.26 -5.02 -2.03
C SER A 100 -9.98 -6.33 -1.81
N ASN A 101 -11.19 -6.26 -1.24
CA ASN A 101 -12.16 -7.35 -1.27
C ASN A 101 -13.42 -6.96 -2.07
N GLY A 102 -13.39 -5.82 -2.78
CA GLY A 102 -14.52 -5.25 -3.52
C GLY A 102 -15.46 -4.40 -2.66
N ALA A 103 -15.46 -4.58 -1.34
CA ALA A 103 -16.14 -3.71 -0.38
C ALA A 103 -15.18 -2.68 0.24
N TRP A 104 -13.90 -3.00 0.32
CA TRP A 104 -12.86 -2.16 0.91
C TRP A 104 -11.69 -2.05 -0.06
N TYR A 105 -11.00 -0.91 -0.01
CA TYR A 105 -9.69 -0.72 -0.63
C TYR A 105 -8.75 -0.04 0.36
N ALA A 106 -7.52 -0.54 0.44
CA ALA A 106 -6.46 0.08 1.21
C ALA A 106 -5.16 0.03 0.41
N ILE A 107 -4.38 1.09 0.53
CA ILE A 107 -3.05 1.21 -0.06
C ILE A 107 -2.09 1.78 0.99
N VAL A 108 -0.90 1.17 1.07
CA VAL A 108 0.17 1.61 1.95
C VAL A 108 1.44 1.78 1.15
N GLU A 109 2.21 2.81 1.46
CA GLU A 109 3.56 2.99 0.92
C GLU A 109 4.53 3.51 1.98
N ILE A 110 5.79 3.11 1.87
CA ILE A 110 6.92 3.72 2.58
C ILE A 110 7.95 4.25 1.59
N ARG A 111 8.54 5.39 1.94
CA ARG A 111 9.59 6.07 1.20
C ARG A 111 10.79 6.30 2.12
N PRO A 112 11.70 5.32 2.23
CA PRO A 112 12.81 5.37 3.18
C PRO A 112 13.73 6.59 2.99
N LYS A 113 13.90 7.06 1.75
CA LYS A 113 14.77 8.21 1.42
C LYS A 113 14.29 9.51 2.09
N ILE A 114 12.98 9.68 2.23
CA ILE A 114 12.35 10.90 2.76
C ILE A 114 11.63 10.67 4.09
N ASP A 115 11.88 9.54 4.74
CA ASP A 115 11.29 9.18 6.04
C ASP A 115 9.76 9.34 6.11
N THR A 116 9.06 8.89 5.07
CA THR A 116 7.61 9.08 4.94
C THR A 116 6.92 7.74 4.75
N GLY A 117 5.79 7.54 5.42
CA GLY A 117 4.84 6.47 5.17
C GLY A 117 3.45 7.04 4.93
N LEU A 118 2.72 6.50 3.95
CA LEU A 118 1.36 6.92 3.60
C LEU A 118 0.42 5.73 3.67
N ILE A 119 -0.81 6.01 4.12
CA ILE A 119 -1.91 5.06 4.19
C ILE A 119 -3.14 5.78 3.65
N LEU A 120 -3.78 5.21 2.63
CA LEU A 120 -5.12 5.59 2.22
C LEU A 120 -6.00 4.35 2.30
N ALA A 121 -7.20 4.52 2.85
CA ALA A 121 -8.19 3.46 2.93
C ALA A 121 -9.58 4.01 2.69
N THR A 122 -10.43 3.19 2.09
CA THR A 122 -11.82 3.50 1.77
C THR A 122 -12.69 2.25 1.96
N ASN A 123 -13.94 2.48 2.33
CA ASN A 123 -14.98 1.46 2.47
C ASN A 123 -15.76 1.27 1.15
N ALA A 124 -15.07 1.44 0.03
CA ALA A 124 -15.59 1.15 -1.30
C ALA A 124 -14.46 0.67 -2.21
N GLY A 125 -14.68 -0.43 -2.96
CA GLY A 125 -13.62 -1.14 -3.67
C GLY A 125 -13.82 -1.25 -5.19
N SER A 126 -14.61 -0.36 -5.80
CA SER A 126 -14.79 -0.36 -7.27
C SER A 126 -13.54 0.12 -8.00
N GLU A 127 -13.37 -0.28 -9.26
CA GLU A 127 -12.20 0.11 -10.07
C GLU A 127 -12.04 1.64 -10.16
N LYS A 128 -13.15 2.36 -10.37
CA LYS A 128 -13.15 3.82 -10.37
C LYS A 128 -12.59 4.39 -9.07
N ILE A 129 -13.04 3.87 -7.92
CA ILE A 129 -12.62 4.35 -6.61
C ILE A 129 -11.16 4.03 -6.34
N MET A 130 -10.68 2.86 -6.76
CA MET A 130 -9.26 2.52 -6.68
C MET A 130 -8.40 3.50 -7.49
N ASN A 131 -8.81 3.84 -8.71
CA ASN A 131 -8.13 4.82 -9.54
C ASN A 131 -8.16 6.24 -8.92
N ASP A 132 -9.30 6.65 -8.35
CA ASP A 132 -9.44 7.95 -7.67
C ASP A 132 -8.53 8.04 -6.42
N VAL A 133 -8.39 6.94 -5.66
CA VAL A 133 -7.49 6.86 -4.49
C VAL A 133 -6.03 6.95 -4.91
N ASP A 134 -5.65 6.25 -5.98
CA ASP A 134 -4.27 6.31 -6.51
C ASP A 134 -3.93 7.74 -6.98
N ALA A 135 -4.86 8.45 -7.62
CA ALA A 135 -4.68 9.86 -8.00
C ALA A 135 -4.56 10.79 -6.79
N ALA A 136 -5.37 10.58 -5.74
CA ALA A 136 -5.28 11.37 -4.51
C ALA A 136 -3.94 11.20 -3.80
N LEU A 137 -3.32 10.03 -3.90
CA LEU A 137 -1.98 9.75 -3.36
C LEU A 137 -0.89 10.56 -4.08
N GLU A 138 -0.97 10.66 -5.42
CA GLU A 138 -0.09 11.52 -6.22
C GLU A 138 -0.20 12.99 -5.80
N ASP A 139 -1.42 13.48 -5.63
CA ASP A 139 -1.68 14.86 -5.21
C ASP A 139 -1.17 15.15 -3.79
N LEU A 140 -1.36 14.22 -2.84
CA LEU A 140 -0.85 14.35 -1.48
C LEU A 140 0.67 14.45 -1.44
N LEU A 141 1.36 13.63 -2.24
CA LEU A 141 2.81 13.68 -2.38
C LEU A 141 3.28 15.00 -3.01
N ALA A 142 2.58 15.48 -4.05
CA ALA A 142 2.88 16.76 -4.66
C ALA A 142 2.68 17.93 -3.67
N PHE A 143 1.64 17.88 -2.84
CA PHE A 143 1.38 18.86 -1.79
C PHE A 143 2.47 18.87 -0.71
N SER A 144 2.84 17.69 -0.20
CA SER A 144 3.86 17.55 0.86
C SER A 144 5.21 18.18 0.52
N ARG A 145 5.56 18.24 -0.78
CA ARG A 145 6.81 18.83 -1.28
C ARG A 145 6.79 20.36 -1.37
N ARG A 146 5.61 20.98 -1.41
CA ARG A 146 5.47 22.43 -1.60
C ARG A 146 5.63 23.22 -0.29
N GLY A 147 5.67 22.55 0.86
CA GLY A 147 5.68 23.18 2.18
C GLY A 147 4.38 23.96 2.47
N PRO A 148 4.06 24.24 3.74
CA PRO A 148 2.99 25.19 4.05
C PRO A 148 3.39 26.58 3.50
N LYS A 149 2.44 27.28 2.86
CA LYS A 149 2.59 28.70 2.52
C LYS A 149 2.64 29.56 3.78
#